data_AF-A0A6C0JKV4-F1
#
_entry.id   AF-A0A6C0JKV4-F1
#
_cell.length_a   1.000
_cell.length_b   1.000
_cell.length_c   1.000
_cell.angle_alpha   90.00
_cell.angle_beta   90.00
_cell.angle_gamma   90.00
#
_symmetry.space_group_name_H-M   'P 1'
#
loop_
_entity.id
_entity.type
_entity.pdbx_description
1 polymer ?
#
loop_
_entity_poly.entity_id
_entity_poly.type
_entity_poly.pdbx_seq_one_letter_code
_entity_poly.pdbx_strand_id
1 'polypeptide(L)'
;MPRETLPKEEDGQVVDYLEEDPEIPTQRYAIMSFISPEKVIKQKELFYYERFLTWMDYDWKVAGLEGFMAFLGKKYSLKIEDLMNDMHEFRKVHNDEVSKSDIQEKYQVFLMKHEKELDTEFTEKVEFRTNVRGVKVRRIFANLEEAQMFTKILQRKYPRDNLYIGKVGCWLPWDPSENVVQEVEYAEKELNEMMRKYKENEVNKDIFFDERKQEKIEDQKKENERRRAAALEDKEKQETATAILDNPPVHPSEGAIRE
;
A
#
# COMPACT_ATOMS: atom_id res chain seq x y z
N MET A 1 23.48 0.44 12.54
CA MET A 1 23.86 1.52 11.62
C MET A 1 22.78 2.60 11.72
N PRO A 2 23.13 3.88 11.91
CA PRO A 2 22.14 4.95 11.85
C PRO A 2 21.48 4.92 10.47
N ARG A 3 20.15 4.85 10.44
CA ARG A 3 19.38 4.86 9.19
C ARG A 3 19.32 6.30 8.70
N GLU A 4 20.35 6.72 7.96
CA GLU A 4 20.29 7.97 7.20
C GLU A 4 19.12 7.89 6.21
N THR A 5 18.32 8.95 6.14
CA THR A 5 17.23 9.04 5.18
C THR A 5 17.83 9.31 3.81
N LEU A 6 17.80 8.30 2.95
CA LEU A 6 18.25 8.41 1.56
C LEU A 6 17.36 9.42 0.80
N PRO A 7 17.93 10.21 -0.12
CA PRO A 7 17.16 11.14 -0.94
C PRO A 7 16.14 10.37 -1.80
N LYS A 8 14.96 10.96 -2.01
CA LYS A 8 13.87 10.30 -2.76
C LYS A 8 13.94 10.55 -4.27
N GLU A 9 14.56 11.67 -4.65
CA GLU A 9 14.71 12.11 -6.03
C GLU A 9 16.13 12.65 -6.20
N GLU A 10 16.81 12.17 -7.23
CA GLU A 10 18.11 12.64 -7.67
C GLU A 10 17.98 12.86 -9.19
N ASP A 11 18.34 14.05 -9.67
CA ASP A 11 18.19 14.45 -11.08
C ASP A 11 16.79 14.23 -11.72
N GLY A 12 15.73 14.39 -10.93
CA GLY A 12 14.34 14.31 -11.40
C GLY A 12 13.83 12.89 -11.68
N GLN A 13 14.60 11.86 -11.30
CA GLN A 13 14.18 10.47 -11.30
C GLN A 13 14.02 9.95 -9.86
N VAL A 14 12.98 9.13 -9.64
CA VAL A 14 12.81 8.40 -8.38
C VAL A 14 13.95 7.40 -8.27
N VAL A 15 14.79 7.54 -7.25
CA VAL A 15 15.93 6.65 -7.05
C VAL A 15 15.43 5.34 -6.44
N ASP A 16 15.57 4.23 -7.16
CA ASP A 16 15.39 2.90 -6.60
C ASP A 16 16.72 2.42 -6.02
N TYR A 17 16.72 2.13 -4.73
CA TYR A 17 17.89 1.62 -4.01
C TYR A 17 17.92 0.09 -3.93
N LEU A 18 16.90 -0.57 -4.47
CA LEU A 18 16.80 -2.02 -4.45
C LEU A 18 17.57 -2.62 -5.62
N GLU A 19 18.78 -3.08 -5.35
CA GLU A 19 19.54 -3.88 -6.31
C GLU A 19 18.96 -5.30 -6.39
N GLU A 20 18.86 -5.83 -7.61
CA GLU A 20 18.51 -7.22 -7.88
C GLU A 20 19.79 -8.05 -8.07
N ASP A 21 19.79 -9.26 -7.52
CA ASP A 21 20.91 -10.18 -7.73
C ASP A 21 20.90 -10.72 -9.17
N PRO A 22 22.08 -11.01 -9.76
CA PRO A 22 22.16 -11.64 -11.06
C PRO A 22 21.48 -13.02 -11.05
N GLU A 23 20.67 -13.30 -12.08
CA GLU A 23 19.96 -14.57 -12.19
C GLU A 23 20.93 -15.75 -12.33
N ILE A 24 20.75 -16.77 -11.48
CA ILE A 24 21.43 -18.06 -11.63
C ILE A 24 20.52 -18.96 -12.48
N PRO A 25 20.95 -19.43 -13.67
CA PRO A 25 20.07 -20.16 -14.59
C PRO A 25 19.39 -21.40 -14.01
N THR A 26 20.04 -22.09 -13.07
CA THR A 26 19.50 -23.28 -12.41
C THR A 26 18.58 -22.96 -11.22
N GLN A 27 18.56 -21.70 -10.78
CA GLN A 27 17.94 -21.26 -9.53
C GLN A 27 17.15 -19.95 -9.73
N ARG A 28 16.18 -19.96 -10.64
CA ARG A 28 15.42 -18.76 -10.99
C ARG A 28 14.16 -18.57 -10.17
N TYR A 29 13.52 -19.65 -9.72
CA TYR A 29 12.24 -19.60 -9.01
C TYR A 29 12.28 -20.41 -7.72
N ALA A 30 11.88 -19.81 -6.60
CA ALA A 30 11.77 -20.47 -5.32
C ALA A 30 10.31 -20.61 -4.88
N ILE A 31 9.96 -21.79 -4.36
CA ILE A 31 8.68 -21.99 -3.66
C ILE A 31 8.87 -21.60 -2.20
N MET A 32 8.04 -20.69 -1.74
CA MET A 32 8.05 -20.13 -0.39
C MET A 32 6.71 -20.33 0.30
N SER A 33 6.74 -20.48 1.62
CA SER A 33 5.57 -20.41 2.49
C SER A 33 5.83 -19.42 3.61
N PHE A 34 4.86 -18.56 3.90
CA PHE A 34 4.92 -17.61 5.00
C PHE A 34 4.06 -18.07 6.17
N ILE A 35 4.48 -17.73 7.39
CA ILE A 35 3.65 -17.74 8.58
C ILE A 35 3.68 -16.34 9.20
N SER A 36 2.56 -15.61 9.10
CA SER A 36 2.44 -14.25 9.63
C SER A 36 1.29 -14.16 10.63
N PRO A 37 1.54 -14.47 11.92
CA PRO A 37 0.53 -14.35 12.96
C PRO A 37 0.36 -12.89 13.39
N GLU A 38 -0.08 -12.01 12.48
CA GLU A 38 -0.16 -10.55 12.69
C GLU A 38 -0.99 -10.16 13.92
N LYS A 39 -2.06 -10.91 14.22
CA LYS A 39 -2.89 -10.68 15.42
C LYS A 39 -2.12 -10.96 16.71
N VAL A 40 -1.32 -12.03 16.73
CA VAL A 40 -0.52 -12.42 17.91
C VAL A 40 0.64 -11.45 18.09
N ILE A 41 1.23 -10.96 16.99
CA ILE A 41 2.31 -9.96 17.03
C ILE A 41 1.81 -8.63 17.61
N LYS A 42 0.65 -8.14 17.15
CA LYS A 42 0.06 -6.92 17.73
C LYS A 42 -0.26 -7.08 19.22
N GLN A 43 -0.73 -8.25 19.62
CA GLN A 43 -0.96 -8.56 21.04
C GLN A 43 0.34 -8.63 21.83
N LYS A 44 1.43 -9.14 21.23
CA LYS A 44 2.77 -9.17 21.83
C LYS A 44 3.33 -7.77 22.04
N GLU A 45 3.24 -6.91 21.04
CA GLU A 45 3.67 -5.52 21.16
C GLU A 45 2.88 -4.78 22.25
N LEU A 46 1.55 -4.95 22.27
CA LEU A 46 0.71 -4.36 23.32
C LEU A 46 1.09 -4.88 24.71
N PHE A 47 1.33 -6.19 24.85
CA PHE A 47 1.77 -6.80 26.09
C PHE A 47 3.12 -6.22 26.56
N TYR A 48 4.08 -6.02 25.64
CA TYR A 48 5.38 -5.42 25.97
C TYR A 48 5.22 -3.97 26.42
N TYR A 49 4.33 -3.20 25.79
CA TYR A 49 4.01 -1.84 26.22
C TYR A 49 3.35 -1.80 27.60
N GLU A 50 2.40 -2.69 27.90
CA GLU A 50 1.78 -2.74 29.24
C GLU A 50 2.81 -3.03 30.34
N ARG A 51 3.72 -3.99 30.10
CA ARG A 51 4.81 -4.31 31.03
C ARG A 51 5.79 -3.16 31.18
N PHE A 52 6.14 -2.49 30.08
CA PHE A 52 6.97 -1.29 30.10
C PHE A 52 6.33 -0.16 30.91
N LEU A 53 5.03 0.13 30.73
CA LEU A 53 4.34 1.16 31.50
C LEU A 53 4.37 0.86 33.00
N THR A 54 4.18 -0.39 33.39
CA THR A 54 4.26 -0.82 34.80
C THR A 54 5.67 -0.64 35.36
N TRP A 55 6.69 -1.01 34.59
CA TRP A 55 8.09 -0.85 34.95
C TRP A 55 8.49 0.63 35.06
N MET A 56 8.11 1.45 34.08
CA MET A 56 8.40 2.88 34.03
C MET A 56 7.70 3.63 35.17
N ASP A 57 6.46 3.26 35.50
CA ASP A 57 5.73 3.84 36.63
C ASP A 57 6.44 3.52 37.97
N TYR A 58 7.01 2.31 38.12
CA TYR A 58 7.84 1.96 39.28
C TYR A 58 9.17 2.72 39.30
N ASP A 59 9.89 2.75 38.17
CA ASP A 59 11.18 3.44 38.03
C ASP A 59 11.05 4.96 38.29
N TRP A 60 10.02 5.61 37.77
CA TRP A 60 9.73 7.02 38.04
C TRP A 60 9.36 7.29 39.50
N LYS A 61 8.58 6.39 40.13
CA LYS A 61 8.24 6.53 41.55
C LYS A 61 9.48 6.39 42.43
N VAL A 62 10.39 5.46 42.12
CA VAL A 62 11.60 5.22 42.93
C VAL A 62 12.65 6.30 42.67
N ALA A 63 12.98 6.59 41.41
CA ALA A 63 14.01 7.58 41.06
C ALA A 63 13.62 9.01 41.46
N GLY A 64 12.33 9.37 41.35
CA GLY A 64 11.81 10.65 41.80
C GLY A 64 11.89 10.83 43.32
N LEU A 65 11.69 9.76 44.10
CA LEU A 65 11.79 9.80 45.55
C LEU A 65 13.25 9.80 46.06
N GLU A 66 14.15 9.04 45.42
CA GLU A 66 15.56 8.97 45.82
C GLU A 66 16.33 10.27 45.58
N GLY A 67 16.14 10.92 44.43
CA GLY A 67 16.81 12.18 44.11
C GLY A 67 16.37 13.34 45.03
N PHE A 68 15.10 13.32 45.42
CA PHE A 68 14.51 14.33 46.28
C PHE A 68 14.91 14.14 47.77
N MET A 69 14.93 12.90 48.26
CA MET A 69 15.43 12.55 49.61
C MET A 69 16.92 12.91 49.79
N ALA A 70 17.73 12.74 48.75
CA ALA A 70 19.17 13.01 48.78
C ALA A 70 19.52 14.51 48.76
N PHE A 71 18.78 15.35 48.03
CA PHE A 71 19.03 16.79 47.97
C PHE A 71 18.75 17.50 49.30
N LEU A 72 17.69 17.09 49.98
CA LEU A 72 17.21 17.78 51.16
C LEU A 72 17.85 17.28 52.47
N GLY A 73 18.30 16.03 52.54
CA GLY A 73 19.16 15.58 53.64
C GLY A 73 20.50 16.32 53.70
N LYS A 74 21.01 16.81 52.55
CA LYS A 74 22.36 17.38 52.43
C LYS A 74 22.45 18.90 52.57
N LYS A 75 21.42 19.67 52.16
CA LYS A 75 21.46 21.14 52.21
C LYS A 75 21.11 21.74 53.58
N TYR A 76 20.28 21.06 54.39
CA TYR A 76 19.78 21.62 55.65
C TYR A 76 19.97 20.72 56.88
N SER A 77 20.60 19.55 56.75
CA SER A 77 20.79 18.60 57.86
C SER A 77 19.47 18.22 58.56
N LEU A 78 18.39 18.14 57.79
CA LEU A 78 17.03 17.97 58.27
C LEU A 78 16.66 16.50 58.46
N LYS A 79 15.71 16.27 59.38
CA LYS A 79 14.99 15.00 59.51
C LYS A 79 14.05 14.83 58.32
N ILE A 80 13.85 13.59 57.91
CA ILE A 80 13.22 13.17 56.64
C ILE A 80 11.73 13.57 56.50
N GLU A 81 11.07 14.00 57.56
CA GLU A 81 9.62 14.24 57.56
C GLU A 81 9.19 15.57 56.90
N ASP A 82 9.91 16.68 57.11
CA ASP A 82 9.52 17.99 56.54
C ASP A 82 9.79 18.09 55.03
N LEU A 83 10.75 17.30 54.55
CA LEU A 83 11.08 17.12 53.14
C LEU A 83 9.88 16.76 52.28
N MET A 84 9.10 15.80 52.76
CA MET A 84 8.01 15.20 52.01
C MET A 84 6.91 16.21 51.66
N ASN A 85 6.77 17.28 52.46
CA ASN A 85 5.77 18.31 52.23
C ASN A 85 6.18 19.29 51.11
N ASP A 86 7.45 19.69 51.03
CA ASP A 86 7.96 20.56 49.94
C ASP A 86 8.00 19.83 48.58
N MET A 87 8.09 18.50 48.60
CA MET A 87 8.01 17.64 47.41
C MET A 87 6.70 17.87 46.65
N HIS A 88 5.62 18.09 47.41
CA HIS A 88 4.29 18.26 46.86
C HIS A 88 4.10 19.64 46.21
N GLU A 89 4.86 20.65 46.62
CA GLU A 89 4.83 21.99 46.03
C GLU A 89 5.76 22.11 44.79
N PHE A 90 6.93 21.48 44.82
CA PHE A 90 7.88 21.42 43.69
C PHE A 90 7.29 20.73 42.46
N ARG A 91 6.47 19.68 42.67
CA ARG A 91 5.78 18.96 41.60
C ARG A 91 4.78 19.83 40.82
N LYS A 92 4.26 20.92 41.40
CA LYS A 92 3.34 21.84 40.70
C LYS A 92 4.04 22.82 39.77
N VAL A 93 5.34 23.08 39.96
CA VAL A 93 6.12 24.07 39.18
C VAL A 93 6.96 23.40 38.08
N HIS A 94 7.39 22.15 38.27
CA HIS A 94 8.33 21.46 37.37
C HIS A 94 7.68 20.50 36.35
N ASN A 95 6.35 20.51 36.29
CA ASN A 95 5.60 19.61 35.41
C ASN A 95 5.73 19.97 33.91
N ASP A 96 6.35 21.11 33.58
CA ASP A 96 6.59 21.56 32.20
C ASP A 96 7.93 21.04 31.61
N GLU A 97 8.85 20.46 32.41
CA GLU A 97 10.19 20.02 31.96
C GLU A 97 10.26 18.53 31.58
N VAL A 98 9.27 17.72 31.98
CA VAL A 98 9.13 16.33 31.53
C VAL A 98 8.32 16.32 30.23
N SER A 99 8.97 16.64 29.11
CA SER A 99 8.27 16.65 27.83
C SER A 99 9.04 15.93 26.72
N LYS A 100 8.65 14.66 26.54
CA LYS A 100 8.41 13.97 25.25
C LYS A 100 9.53 13.20 24.55
N SER A 101 10.82 13.36 24.83
CA SER A 101 11.87 12.65 24.05
C SER A 101 12.40 11.33 24.64
N ASP A 102 12.33 11.13 25.96
CA ASP A 102 13.10 10.07 26.65
C ASP A 102 12.38 8.70 26.72
N ILE A 103 11.12 8.63 26.31
CA ILE A 103 10.28 7.41 26.44
C ILE A 103 10.77 6.30 25.49
N GLN A 104 11.18 6.65 24.27
CA GLN A 104 11.66 5.68 23.30
C GLN A 104 12.98 5.04 23.72
N GLU A 105 13.93 5.84 24.22
CA GLU A 105 15.21 5.34 24.71
C GLU A 105 15.02 4.43 25.93
N LYS A 106 14.16 4.83 26.87
CA LYS A 106 13.81 4.00 28.03
C LYS A 106 13.13 2.69 27.63
N TYR A 107 12.27 2.71 26.62
CA TYR A 107 11.67 1.49 26.09
C TYR A 107 12.71 0.54 25.49
N GLN A 108 13.69 1.06 24.74
CA GLN A 108 14.78 0.24 24.20
C GLN A 108 15.63 -0.39 25.32
N VAL A 109 15.97 0.38 26.36
CA VAL A 109 16.71 -0.14 27.52
C VAL A 109 15.91 -1.19 28.27
N PHE A 110 14.61 -0.99 28.44
CA PHE A 110 13.71 -1.97 29.05
C PHE A 110 13.66 -3.27 28.25
N LEU A 111 13.50 -3.18 26.93
CA LEU A 111 13.50 -4.35 26.05
C LEU A 111 14.83 -5.10 26.15
N MET A 112 15.98 -4.43 26.04
CA MET A 112 17.29 -5.09 26.14
C MET A 112 17.48 -5.87 27.45
N LYS A 113 16.91 -5.40 28.56
CA LYS A 113 17.03 -6.05 29.87
C LYS A 113 16.04 -7.20 30.06
N HIS A 114 14.79 -7.04 29.60
CA HIS A 114 13.69 -7.94 29.93
C HIS A 114 13.15 -8.75 28.75
N GLU A 115 13.73 -8.64 27.55
CA GLU A 115 13.22 -9.30 26.33
C GLU A 115 13.01 -10.81 26.51
N LYS A 116 13.97 -11.52 27.09
CA LYS A 116 13.87 -12.99 27.28
C LYS A 116 12.78 -13.37 28.27
N GLU A 117 12.63 -12.60 29.34
CA GLU A 117 11.60 -12.85 30.37
C GLU A 117 10.20 -12.58 29.79
N LEU A 118 10.04 -11.45 29.11
CA LEU A 118 8.80 -11.05 28.46
C LEU A 118 8.38 -12.02 27.36
N ASP A 119 9.33 -12.50 26.55
CA ASP A 119 9.04 -13.47 25.50
C ASP A 119 8.58 -14.81 26.07
N THR A 120 9.20 -15.25 27.17
CA THR A 120 8.81 -16.47 27.87
C THR A 120 7.41 -16.32 28.48
N GLU A 121 7.15 -15.24 29.22
CA GLU A 121 5.84 -14.99 29.86
C GLU A 121 4.72 -14.88 28.81
N PHE A 122 5.00 -14.20 27.69
CA PHE A 122 4.04 -14.09 26.60
C PHE A 122 3.80 -15.45 25.94
N THR A 123 4.85 -16.22 25.68
CA THR A 123 4.74 -17.54 25.04
C THR A 123 3.91 -18.51 25.89
N GLU A 124 4.10 -18.51 27.22
CA GLU A 124 3.29 -19.30 28.14
C GLU A 124 1.81 -18.89 28.12
N LYS A 125 1.53 -17.57 28.16
CA LYS A 125 0.16 -17.04 28.14
C LYS A 125 -0.60 -17.34 26.85
N VAL A 126 0.09 -17.44 25.72
CA VAL A 126 -0.51 -17.75 24.41
C VAL A 126 -0.33 -19.23 24.05
N GLU A 127 -0.08 -20.11 25.03
CA GLU A 127 -0.01 -21.56 24.86
C GLU A 127 0.96 -21.99 23.75
N PHE A 128 2.12 -21.34 23.66
CA PHE A 128 3.15 -21.61 22.65
C PHE A 128 2.69 -21.45 21.20
N ARG A 129 1.64 -20.65 20.95
CA ARG A 129 1.25 -20.27 19.59
C ARG A 129 2.37 -19.45 18.94
N THR A 130 2.59 -19.69 17.65
CA THR A 130 3.60 -18.95 16.88
C THR A 130 3.37 -17.43 16.99
N ASN A 131 4.37 -16.74 17.52
CA ASN A 131 4.41 -15.29 17.74
C ASN A 131 5.49 -14.60 16.89
N VAL A 132 6.12 -15.34 15.97
CA VAL A 132 7.18 -14.86 15.08
C VAL A 132 6.76 -15.05 13.64
N ARG A 133 7.12 -14.06 12.81
CA ARG A 133 7.04 -14.13 11.36
C ARG A 133 8.05 -15.15 10.83
N GLY A 134 7.58 -16.14 10.07
CA GLY A 134 8.45 -17.18 9.53
C GLY A 134 8.38 -17.25 8.01
N VAL A 135 9.54 -17.50 7.41
CA VAL A 135 9.68 -17.85 5.99
C VAL A 135 10.21 -19.26 5.89
N LYS A 136 9.57 -20.07 5.06
CA LYS A 136 10.03 -21.40 4.70
C LYS A 136 10.32 -21.44 3.20
N VAL A 137 11.60 -21.46 2.84
CA VAL A 137 12.06 -21.76 1.48
C VAL A 137 12.06 -23.27 1.31
N ARG A 138 11.39 -23.78 0.28
CA ARG A 138 11.23 -25.24 0.08
C ARG A 138 12.19 -25.79 -0.94
N ARG A 139 12.08 -25.31 -2.17
CA ARG A 139 12.86 -25.79 -3.32
C ARG A 139 12.96 -24.68 -4.34
N ILE A 140 14.06 -24.71 -5.07
CA ILE A 140 14.37 -23.75 -6.12
C ILE A 140 14.43 -24.51 -7.46
N PHE A 141 13.92 -23.88 -8.52
CA PHE A 141 13.79 -24.42 -9.86
C PHE A 141 14.38 -23.45 -10.89
N ALA A 142 14.79 -24.00 -12.03
CA ALA A 142 15.24 -23.21 -13.18
C ALA A 142 14.04 -22.62 -13.95
N ASN A 143 12.99 -23.43 -14.12
CA ASN A 143 11.83 -23.09 -14.94
C ASN A 143 10.57 -22.83 -14.09
N LEU A 144 9.72 -21.92 -14.56
CA LEU A 144 8.46 -21.59 -13.89
C LEU A 144 7.47 -22.76 -13.94
N GLU A 145 7.38 -23.46 -15.07
CA GLU A 145 6.46 -24.59 -15.26
C GLU A 145 6.74 -25.73 -14.27
N GLU A 146 8.02 -26.02 -14.01
CA GLU A 146 8.43 -27.02 -13.01
C GLU A 146 8.03 -26.61 -11.60
N ALA A 147 8.20 -25.32 -11.27
CA ALA A 147 7.80 -24.76 -9.98
C ALA A 147 6.28 -24.81 -9.79
N GLN A 148 5.49 -24.51 -10.83
CA GLN A 148 4.02 -24.60 -10.80
C GLN A 148 3.55 -26.05 -10.64
N MET A 149 4.11 -27.00 -11.38
CA MET A 149 3.77 -28.41 -11.27
C MET A 149 4.08 -28.94 -9.86
N PHE A 150 5.24 -28.58 -9.30
CA PHE A 150 5.62 -29.01 -7.96
C PHE A 150 4.79 -28.33 -6.86
N THR A 151 4.39 -27.08 -7.06
CA THR A 151 3.45 -26.37 -6.16
C THR A 151 2.12 -27.12 -6.06
N LYS A 152 1.58 -27.63 -7.17
CA LYS A 152 0.35 -28.45 -7.18
C LYS A 152 0.51 -29.76 -6.38
N ILE A 153 1.70 -30.37 -6.42
CA ILE A 153 2.01 -31.55 -5.58
C ILE A 153 2.07 -31.17 -4.10
N LEU A 154 2.73 -30.05 -3.79
CA LEU A 154 2.85 -29.55 -2.42
C LEU A 154 1.51 -29.14 -1.82
N GLN A 155 0.62 -28.54 -2.61
CA GLN A 155 -0.72 -28.14 -2.17
C GLN A 155 -1.55 -29.35 -1.72
N ARG A 156 -1.41 -30.49 -2.43
CA ARG A 156 -2.05 -31.75 -2.02
C ARG A 156 -1.45 -32.35 -0.75
N LYS A 157 -0.13 -32.22 -0.59
CA LYS A 157 0.59 -32.76 0.58
C LYS A 157 0.40 -31.90 1.83
N TYR A 158 0.28 -30.58 1.66
CA TYR A 158 0.18 -29.58 2.72
C TYR A 158 -0.93 -28.57 2.39
N PRO A 159 -2.21 -28.96 2.53
CA PRO A 159 -3.35 -28.12 2.12
C PRO A 159 -3.57 -26.86 2.98
N ARG A 160 -2.90 -26.77 4.13
CA ARG A 160 -3.00 -25.61 5.03
C ARG A 160 -1.95 -24.53 4.75
N ASP A 161 -0.95 -24.86 3.94
CA ASP A 161 0.18 -23.97 3.70
C ASP A 161 -0.13 -23.09 2.50
N ASN A 162 -0.06 -21.77 2.68
CA ASN A 162 -0.07 -20.84 1.56
C ASN A 162 1.27 -20.95 0.81
N LEU A 163 1.21 -21.23 -0.49
CA LEU A 163 2.38 -21.44 -1.34
C LEU A 163 2.52 -20.27 -2.31
N TYR A 164 3.73 -19.71 -2.35
CA TYR A 164 4.09 -18.59 -3.22
C TYR A 164 5.28 -19.00 -4.08
N ILE A 165 5.27 -18.57 -5.34
CA ILE A 165 6.40 -18.74 -6.26
C ILE A 165 7.04 -17.37 -6.42
N GLY A 166 8.28 -17.24 -5.98
CA GLY A 166 9.06 -16.01 -6.06
C GLY A 166 10.22 -16.15 -7.02
N LYS A 167 10.57 -15.08 -7.74
CA LYS A 167 11.80 -15.02 -8.51
C LYS A 167 12.98 -14.82 -7.57
N VAL A 168 14.03 -15.63 -7.73
CA VAL A 168 15.26 -15.55 -6.93
C VAL A 168 16.05 -14.31 -7.38
N GLY A 169 16.55 -13.54 -6.42
CA GLY A 169 17.31 -12.32 -6.66
C GLY A 169 16.46 -11.04 -6.76
N CYS A 170 15.13 -11.16 -6.72
CA CYS A 170 14.23 -10.01 -6.69
C CYS A 170 13.68 -9.77 -5.27
N TRP A 171 13.41 -8.52 -4.94
CA TRP A 171 12.71 -8.15 -3.72
C TRP A 171 11.24 -8.55 -3.80
N LEU A 172 10.76 -9.31 -2.83
CA LEU A 172 9.38 -9.81 -2.78
C LEU A 172 8.65 -9.23 -1.57
N PRO A 173 7.35 -8.87 -1.71
CA PRO A 173 6.55 -8.41 -0.60
C PRO A 173 6.39 -9.50 0.46
N TRP A 174 6.38 -9.10 1.73
CA TRP A 174 6.14 -10.01 2.85
C TRP A 174 4.66 -10.40 2.89
N ASP A 175 4.36 -11.70 2.77
CA ASP A 175 3.00 -12.29 2.88
C ASP A 175 1.91 -11.49 2.12
N PRO A 176 2.02 -11.40 0.78
CA PRO A 176 1.10 -10.60 -0.01
C PRO A 176 -0.31 -11.18 0.04
N SER A 177 -1.31 -10.29 0.14
CA SER A 177 -2.72 -10.68 0.04
C SER A 177 -3.05 -11.18 -1.38
N GLU A 178 -3.93 -12.17 -1.49
CA GLU A 178 -4.35 -12.78 -2.77
C GLU A 178 -4.77 -11.75 -3.82
N ASN A 179 -5.46 -10.68 -3.41
CA ASN A 179 -5.94 -9.63 -4.30
C ASN A 179 -4.83 -8.83 -5.00
N VAL A 180 -3.63 -8.80 -4.42
CA VAL A 180 -2.48 -8.05 -4.94
C VAL A 180 -1.66 -8.93 -5.89
N VAL A 181 -1.76 -10.25 -5.75
CA VAL A 181 -1.01 -11.20 -6.57
C VAL A 181 -1.72 -11.37 -7.91
N GLN A 182 -0.98 -11.20 -9.00
CA GLN A 182 -1.55 -11.21 -10.36
C GLN A 182 -2.09 -12.59 -10.77
N GLU A 183 -1.38 -13.65 -10.36
CA GLU A 183 -1.67 -15.04 -10.68
C GLU A 183 -1.94 -15.82 -9.39
N VAL A 184 -3.22 -16.02 -9.06
CA VAL A 184 -3.66 -16.83 -7.93
C VAL A 184 -4.29 -18.11 -8.47
N GLU A 185 -3.70 -19.26 -8.14
CA GLU A 185 -4.30 -20.57 -8.37
C GLU A 185 -4.77 -21.16 -7.04
N TYR A 186 -6.08 -21.36 -6.91
CA TYR A 186 -6.71 -22.06 -5.80
C TYR A 186 -6.58 -23.58 -5.92
N ALA A 187 -6.71 -24.28 -4.79
CA ALA A 187 -6.72 -25.74 -4.76
C ALA A 187 -7.93 -26.32 -5.50
N GLU A 188 -9.07 -25.61 -5.45
CA GLU A 188 -10.32 -26.02 -6.07
C GLU A 188 -10.38 -25.58 -7.54
N LYS A 189 -10.56 -26.54 -8.44
CA LYS A 189 -10.59 -26.28 -9.90
C LYS A 189 -11.79 -25.42 -10.30
N GLU A 190 -12.96 -25.68 -9.71
CA GLU A 190 -14.18 -24.93 -10.02
C GLU A 190 -14.05 -23.46 -9.62
N LEU A 191 -13.39 -23.19 -8.48
CA LEU A 191 -13.10 -21.83 -8.04
C LEU A 191 -12.15 -21.10 -8.99
N ASN A 192 -11.11 -21.80 -9.47
CA ASN A 192 -10.20 -21.24 -10.48
C ASN A 192 -10.93 -20.87 -11.77
N GLU A 193 -11.81 -21.74 -12.26
CA GLU A 193 -12.61 -21.46 -13.45
C GLU A 193 -13.55 -20.27 -13.24
N MET A 194 -14.18 -20.19 -12.06
CA MET A 194 -15.06 -19.07 -11.71
C MET A 194 -14.31 -17.75 -11.65
N MET A 195 -13.14 -17.71 -10.98
CA MET A 195 -12.31 -16.51 -10.86
C MET A 195 -11.74 -16.08 -12.22
N ARG A 196 -11.33 -17.04 -13.06
CA ARG A 196 -10.86 -16.74 -14.42
C ARG A 196 -11.96 -16.13 -15.27
N LYS A 197 -13.17 -16.72 -15.26
CA LYS A 197 -14.34 -16.18 -15.95
C LYS A 197 -14.75 -14.81 -15.43
N TYR A 198 -14.65 -14.57 -14.11
CA TYR A 198 -14.93 -13.27 -13.52
C TYR A 198 -13.98 -12.20 -14.08
N LYS A 199 -12.67 -12.49 -14.11
CA LYS A 199 -11.65 -11.58 -14.63
C LYS A 199 -11.79 -11.36 -16.14
N GLU A 200 -12.09 -12.42 -16.91
CA GLU A 200 -12.41 -12.33 -18.34
C GLU A 200 -13.65 -11.43 -18.57
N ASN A 201 -14.70 -11.57 -17.76
CA ASN A 201 -15.89 -10.72 -17.85
C ASN A 201 -15.63 -9.27 -17.50
N GLU A 202 -14.77 -9.01 -16.50
CA GLU A 202 -14.37 -7.65 -16.11
C GLU A 202 -13.61 -6.94 -17.23
N VAL A 203 -12.63 -7.63 -17.84
CA VAL A 203 -11.90 -7.12 -19.01
C VAL A 203 -12.82 -6.90 -20.19
N ASN A 204 -13.71 -7.86 -20.48
CA ASN A 204 -14.68 -7.71 -21.57
C ASN A 204 -15.60 -6.50 -21.34
N LYS A 205 -16.08 -6.27 -20.12
CA LYS A 205 -16.91 -5.11 -19.77
C LYS A 205 -16.19 -3.79 -20.07
N ASP A 206 -14.90 -3.70 -19.75
CA ASP A 206 -14.11 -2.49 -20.00
C ASP A 206 -13.85 -2.28 -21.49
N ILE A 207 -13.55 -3.36 -22.24
CA ILE A 207 -13.42 -3.33 -23.70
C ILE A 207 -14.74 -2.86 -24.34
N PHE A 208 -15.87 -3.46 -23.97
CA PHE A 208 -17.19 -3.05 -24.48
C PHE A 208 -17.50 -1.59 -24.13
N PHE A 209 -17.10 -1.11 -22.96
CA PHE A 209 -17.30 0.29 -22.58
C PHE A 209 -16.48 1.23 -23.48
N ASP A 210 -15.23 0.90 -23.73
CA ASP A 210 -14.34 1.69 -24.59
C ASP A 210 -14.78 1.66 -26.06
N GLU A 211 -15.20 0.50 -26.58
CA GLU A 211 -15.79 0.36 -27.91
C GLU A 211 -17.05 1.23 -28.04
N ARG A 212 -17.99 1.16 -27.07
CA ARG A 212 -19.21 1.98 -27.07
C ARG A 212 -18.92 3.47 -26.93
N LYS A 213 -17.85 3.83 -26.24
CA LYS A 213 -17.39 5.22 -26.14
C LYS A 213 -16.80 5.71 -27.46
N GLN A 214 -15.98 4.89 -28.12
CA GLN A 214 -15.43 5.19 -29.44
C GLN A 214 -16.52 5.31 -30.51
N GLU A 215 -17.48 4.38 -30.56
CA GLU A 215 -18.65 4.45 -31.45
C GLU A 215 -19.41 5.77 -31.28
N LYS A 216 -19.70 6.17 -30.04
CA LYS A 216 -20.38 7.44 -29.76
C LYS A 216 -19.57 8.65 -30.23
N ILE A 217 -18.25 8.64 -30.09
CA ILE A 217 -17.38 9.73 -30.56
C ILE A 217 -17.36 9.77 -32.08
N GLU A 218 -17.29 8.63 -32.75
CA GLU A 218 -17.34 8.54 -34.21
C GLU A 218 -18.69 9.01 -34.77
N ASP A 219 -19.79 8.58 -34.16
CA ASP A 219 -21.14 9.01 -34.56
C ASP A 219 -21.32 10.53 -34.35
N GLN A 220 -20.84 11.07 -33.23
CA GLN A 220 -20.82 12.52 -33.00
C GLN A 220 -19.98 13.26 -34.04
N LYS A 221 -18.83 12.71 -34.44
CA LYS A 221 -17.97 13.31 -35.46
C LYS A 221 -18.63 13.29 -36.84
N LYS A 222 -19.21 12.15 -37.24
CA LYS A 222 -19.96 12.01 -38.51
C LYS A 222 -21.18 12.93 -38.55
N GLU A 223 -21.93 13.05 -37.45
CA GLU A 223 -23.06 13.96 -37.35
C GLU A 223 -22.61 15.43 -37.44
N ASN A 224 -21.51 15.81 -36.77
CA ASN A 224 -20.94 17.15 -36.89
C ASN A 224 -20.43 17.46 -38.31
N GLU A 225 -19.80 16.49 -38.99
CA GLU A 225 -19.36 16.61 -40.38
C GLU A 225 -20.55 16.77 -41.32
N ARG A 226 -21.62 15.97 -41.15
CA ARG A 226 -22.87 16.12 -41.91
C ARG A 226 -23.52 17.49 -41.71
N ARG A 227 -23.58 17.98 -40.48
CA ARG A 227 -24.09 19.34 -40.18
C ARG A 227 -23.25 20.43 -40.83
N ARG A 228 -21.92 20.27 -40.85
CA ARG A 228 -21.02 21.22 -41.53
C ARG A 228 -21.20 21.20 -43.05
N ALA A 229 -21.33 20.02 -43.65
CA ALA A 229 -21.57 19.88 -45.09
C ALA A 229 -22.91 20.48 -45.51
N ALA A 230 -24.00 20.19 -44.77
CA ALA A 230 -25.30 20.79 -45.01
C ALA A 230 -25.29 22.33 -44.86
N ALA A 231 -24.57 22.85 -43.87
CA ALA A 231 -24.40 24.29 -43.70
C ALA A 231 -23.58 24.96 -44.81
N LEU A 232 -22.67 24.23 -45.47
CA LEU A 232 -21.94 24.70 -46.65
C LEU A 232 -22.84 24.72 -47.88
N GLU A 233 -23.62 23.65 -48.12
CA GLU A 233 -24.56 23.59 -49.24
C GLU A 233 -25.65 24.66 -49.13
N ASP A 234 -26.17 24.93 -47.93
CA ASP A 234 -27.15 26.00 -47.73
C ASP A 234 -26.55 27.39 -47.98
N LYS A 235 -25.25 27.59 -47.68
CA LYS A 235 -24.53 28.82 -48.04
C LYS A 235 -24.35 28.97 -49.55
N GLU A 236 -23.94 27.90 -50.25
CA GLU A 236 -23.79 27.93 -51.71
C GLU A 236 -25.13 28.15 -52.43
N LYS A 237 -26.22 27.57 -51.92
CA LYS A 237 -27.58 27.83 -52.43
C LYS A 237 -28.04 29.25 -52.17
N GLN A 238 -27.68 29.84 -51.03
CA GLN A 238 -27.96 31.26 -50.76
C GLN A 238 -27.15 32.17 -51.68
N GLU A 239 -25.85 31.92 -51.88
CA GLU A 239 -25.00 32.71 -52.77
C GLU A 239 -25.43 32.62 -54.24
N THR A 240 -25.81 31.42 -54.72
CA THR A 240 -26.34 31.22 -56.08
C THR A 240 -27.73 31.83 -56.26
N ALA A 241 -28.61 31.79 -55.25
CA ALA A 241 -29.90 32.47 -55.30
C ALA A 241 -29.76 34.00 -55.35
N THR A 242 -28.77 34.57 -54.62
CA THR A 242 -28.45 36.01 -54.75
C THR A 242 -27.85 36.36 -56.12
N ALA A 243 -27.06 35.47 -56.74
CA ALA A 243 -26.50 35.71 -58.07
C ALA A 243 -27.52 35.62 -59.23
N ILE A 244 -28.61 34.86 -59.06
CA ILE A 244 -29.69 34.72 -60.07
C ILE A 244 -30.64 35.94 -60.07
N LEU A 245 -30.77 36.66 -58.96
CA LEU A 245 -31.63 37.84 -58.84
C LEU A 245 -31.05 39.12 -59.49
N ASP A 246 -29.76 39.12 -59.89
CA ASP A 246 -29.09 40.28 -60.49
C ASP A 246 -29.15 40.34 -62.04
N ASN A 247 -29.85 39.42 -62.71
CA ASN A 247 -30.06 39.48 -64.17
C ASN A 247 -31.37 40.21 -64.53
N PRO A 248 -31.35 41.32 -65.30
CA PRO A 248 -32.55 42.10 -65.61
C PRO A 248 -33.43 41.39 -66.66
N PRO A 249 -34.77 41.42 -66.54
CA PRO A 249 -35.66 40.73 -67.47
C PRO A 249 -35.87 41.52 -68.78
N VAL A 250 -35.73 40.84 -69.92
CA VAL A 250 -36.01 41.37 -71.26
C VAL A 250 -37.52 41.27 -71.57
N HIS A 251 -38.13 42.39 -71.95
CA HIS A 251 -39.57 42.55 -72.17
C HIS A 251 -40.01 42.08 -73.58
N PRO A 252 -41.09 41.28 -73.72
CA PRO A 252 -41.59 40.84 -75.02
C PRO A 252 -42.77 41.70 -75.48
N SER A 253 -42.58 42.60 -76.44
CA SER A 253 -43.67 43.15 -77.26
C SER A 253 -43.13 43.93 -78.45
N GLU A 254 -43.26 43.35 -79.63
CA GLU A 254 -43.89 43.98 -80.79
C GLU A 254 -44.14 42.88 -81.84
N GLY A 255 -45.43 42.61 -82.08
CA GLY A 255 -45.88 41.63 -83.06
C GLY A 255 -46.27 42.29 -84.38
N ALA A 256 -46.12 41.52 -85.46
CA ALA A 256 -46.61 41.73 -86.83
C ALA A 256 -45.96 42.91 -87.58
N ILE A 257 -45.50 42.77 -88.83
CA ILE A 257 -46.30 42.51 -90.03
C ILE A 257 -45.40 41.93 -91.16
N ARG A 258 -46.02 41.03 -91.95
CA ARG A 258 -45.73 40.50 -93.31
C ARG A 258 -44.68 41.23 -94.17
N GLU A 259 -43.81 40.47 -94.84
CA GLU A 259 -44.02 39.88 -96.19
C GLU A 259 -43.26 38.54 -96.30
#